data_AF-A0A527HG97-F1
#
_entry.id   AF-A0A527HG97-F1
#
_cell.length_a   1.000
_cell.length_b   1.000
_cell.length_c   1.000
_cell.angle_alpha   90.00
_cell.angle_beta   90.00
_cell.angle_gamma   90.00
#
_symmetry.space_group_name_H-M   'P 1'
#
loop_
_entity.id
_entity.type
_entity.pdbx_description
1 polymer ?
#
loop_
_entity_poly.entity_id
_entity_poly.type
_entity_poly.pdbx_seq_one_letter_code
_entity_poly.pdbx_strand_id
1 'polypeptide(L)' 'MSMTKSEVCVIIAAKNAAATIAVAIASALREPEVAEVVVVDDAST' A
#
# COMPACT_ATOMS: atom_id res chain seq x y z
N MET A 1 23.30 5.01 -17.04
CA MET A 1 23.25 4.65 -15.61
C MET A 1 22.00 3.80 -15.40
N SER A 2 22.15 2.54 -14.97
CA SER A 2 21.01 1.75 -14.51
C SER A 2 20.69 2.20 -13.08
N MET A 3 19.67 3.03 -12.94
CA MET A 3 19.03 3.25 -11.65
C MET A 3 18.07 2.07 -11.51
N THR A 4 18.46 1.00 -10.82
CA THR A 4 17.49 -0.01 -10.42
C THR A 4 16.49 0.73 -9.53
N LYS A 5 15.32 1.05 -10.08
CA LYS A 5 14.22 1.61 -9.30
C LYS A 5 13.97 0.58 -8.20
N SER A 6 14.30 0.90 -6.96
CA SER A 6 14.03 -0.03 -5.85
C SER A 6 12.53 -0.25 -5.82
N GLU A 7 12.09 -1.45 -6.21
CA GLU A 7 10.67 -1.80 -6.20
C GLU A 7 10.26 -2.05 -4.75
N VAL A 8 9.44 -1.14 -4.22
CA VAL A 8 8.93 -1.21 -2.85
C VAL A 8 7.56 -1.90 -2.85
N CYS A 9 7.42 -2.91 -2.00
CA CYS A 9 6.13 -3.50 -1.63
C CYS A 9 5.65 -2.86 -0.32
N VAL A 10 4.43 -2.33 -0.32
CA VAL A 10 3.81 -1.71 0.86
C VAL A 10 2.76 -2.66 1.43
N ILE A 11 2.93 -3.08 2.68
CA ILE A 11 1.96 -3.91 3.39
C ILE A 11 1.11 -3.03 4.32
N ILE A 12 -0.21 -3.06 4.14
CA ILE A 12 -1.16 -2.33 4.99
C ILE A 12 -2.03 -3.34 5.73
N ALA A 13 -1.81 -3.50 7.03
CA ALA A 13 -2.74 -4.22 7.90
C ALA A 13 -3.96 -3.32 8.18
N ALA A 14 -5.16 -3.85 7.97
CA ALA A 14 -6.40 -3.09 8.07
C ALA A 14 -7.43 -3.82 8.96
N LYS A 15 -7.89 -3.16 10.02
CA LYS A 15 -9.02 -3.60 10.86
C LYS A 15 -10.10 -2.55 10.84
N ASN A 16 -11.29 -2.87 10.33
CA ASN A 16 -12.45 -1.97 10.27
C ASN A 16 -12.12 -0.61 9.63
N ALA A 17 -11.23 -0.61 8.64
CA ALA A 17 -10.67 0.61 8.06
C ALA A 17 -11.49 1.16 6.87
N ALA A 18 -12.79 0.84 6.79
CA ALA A 18 -13.62 1.18 5.62
C ALA A 18 -13.58 2.67 5.25
N ALA A 19 -13.50 3.56 6.26
CA ALA A 19 -13.46 5.00 6.04
C ALA A 19 -12.10 5.53 5.55
N THR A 20 -11.00 4.79 5.72
CA THR A 20 -9.63 5.30 5.54
C THR A 20 -8.76 4.48 4.60
N ILE A 21 -9.09 3.21 4.37
CA ILE A 21 -8.24 2.28 3.63
C ILE A 21 -8.01 2.74 2.19
N ALA A 22 -9.02 3.33 1.54
CA ALA A 22 -8.90 3.85 0.18
C ALA A 22 -7.86 4.99 0.10
N VAL A 23 -7.81 5.87 1.10
CA VAL A 23 -6.85 6.99 1.16
C VAL A 23 -5.43 6.45 1.38
N ALA A 24 -5.27 5.44 2.23
CA ALA A 24 -3.97 4.81 2.47
C ALA A 24 -3.42 4.13 1.21
N ILE A 25 -4.24 3.33 0.51
CA ILE A 25 -3.87 2.69 -0.76
C ILE A 25 -3.49 3.75 -1.80
N ALA A 26 -4.35 4.76 -2.00
CA ALA A 26 -4.12 5.82 -2.97
C ALA A 26 -2.84 6.60 -2.65
N SER A 27 -2.53 6.82 -1.38
CA SER A 27 -1.28 7.49 -1.01
C SER A 27 -0.05 6.66 -1.35
N ALA A 28 -0.05 5.37 -1.06
CA ALA A 28 1.08 4.48 -1.36
C ALA A 28 1.33 4.37 -2.87
N LEU A 29 0.28 4.22 -3.67
CA LEU A 29 0.38 4.09 -5.13
C LEU A 29 0.82 5.37 -5.85
N ARG A 30 0.86 6.53 -5.16
CA ARG A 30 1.40 7.78 -5.74
C ARG A 30 2.92 7.83 -5.73
N GLU A 31 3.57 7.06 -4.85
CA GLU A 31 5.02 7.09 -4.73
C GLU A 31 5.66 6.31 -5.90
N PRO A 32 6.63 6.90 -6.62
CA PRO A 32 7.17 6.30 -7.83
C PRO A 32 7.91 4.98 -7.57
N GLU A 33 8.46 4.76 -6.38
CA GLU A 33 9.18 3.55 -6.00
C GLU A 33 8.25 2.37 -5.66
N VAL A 34 6.95 2.62 -5.42
CA VAL A 34 6.00 1.57 -5.04
C VAL A 34 5.59 0.76 -6.27
N ALA A 35 5.89 -0.53 -6.23
CA ALA A 35 5.51 -1.48 -7.27
C ALA A 35 4.23 -2.25 -6.91
N GLU A 36 3.97 -2.44 -5.61
CA GLU A 36 2.83 -3.21 -5.12
C GLU A 36 2.32 -2.65 -3.78
N VAL A 37 0.99 -2.74 -3.59
CA VAL A 37 0.34 -2.55 -2.29
C VAL A 37 -0.45 -3.80 -1.96
N VAL A 38 -0.11 -4.45 -0.85
CA VAL A 38 -0.84 -5.60 -0.32
C VAL A 38 -1.60 -5.18 0.92
N VAL A 39 -2.92 -5.29 0.89
CA VAL A 39 -3.77 -5.05 2.04
C VAL A 39 -4.04 -6.38 2.74
N VAL A 40 -3.72 -6.44 4.02
CA VAL A 40 -4.03 -7.59 4.89
C VAL A 40 -5.20 -7.18 5.76
N ASP A 41 -6.38 -7.72 5.47
CA ASP A 41 -7.53 -7.57 6.36
C ASP A 41 -7.28 -8.36 7.66
N ASP A 42 -7.25 -7.65 8.79
CA ASP A 42 -7.01 -8.20 10.12
C ASP A 42 -8.35 -8.61 10.78
N ALA A 43 -9.17 -9.34 10.03
CA ALA A 43 -10.52 -9.78 10.43
C ALA A 43 -11.48 -8.62 10.72
N SER A 44 -11.77 -7.78 9.73
CA SER A 44 -12.81 -6.76 9.84
C SER A 44 -14.22 -7.37 10.03
N THR A 45 -15.14 -6.59 10.59
CA THR A 45 -16.54 -6.97 10.86
C THR A 45 -17.52 -6.11 10.10
#